data_AF-A0A957BSC3-F1
#
_entry.id   AF-A0A957BSC3-F1
#
_cell.length_a   1.000
_cell.length_b   1.000
_cell.length_c   1.000
_cell.angle_alpha   90.00
_cell.angle_beta   90.00
_cell.angle_gamma   90.00
#
_symmetry.space_group_name_H-M   'P 1'
#
loop_
_entity.id
_entity.type
_entity.pdbx_description
1 polymer ?
#
loop_
_entity_poly.entity_id
_entity_poly.type
_entity_poly.pdbx_seq_one_letter_code
_entity_poly.pdbx_strand_id
1 'polypeptide(L)'
;NVFAMWMYHPAIKDAQTQLRARIDGDRIHIEHDYALHPIRRMFWQSKVERVLLPTLKRLAEQGQLRADWRTYLKAALFCCPLLTKNLLDADTYPAKIELLGLAQAVDMGAESAGVRSLVDATLDEAERGI
;
A
#
# COMPACT_ATOMS: atom_id res chain seq x y z
N ASN A 1 -7.28 -4.00 3.56
CA ASN A 1 -6.46 -3.19 2.63
C ASN A 1 -7.36 -2.60 1.53
N VAL A 2 -7.40 -1.28 1.32
CA VAL A 2 -8.25 -0.63 0.29
C VAL A 2 -7.63 -0.65 -1.12
N PHE A 3 -6.33 -0.95 -1.23
CA PHE A 3 -5.57 -0.93 -2.48
C PHE A 3 -5.77 -2.20 -3.33
N ALA A 4 -6.35 -3.25 -2.76
CA ALA A 4 -6.40 -4.61 -3.30
C ALA A 4 -7.24 -4.84 -4.57
N MET A 5 -7.74 -3.81 -5.26
CA MET A 5 -8.62 -3.99 -6.44
C MET A 5 -7.94 -4.74 -7.59
N TRP A 6 -6.64 -4.52 -7.82
CA TRP A 6 -5.85 -5.24 -8.82
C TRP A 6 -5.78 -6.74 -8.54
N MET A 7 -5.85 -7.14 -7.26
CA MET A 7 -5.78 -8.53 -6.85
C MET A 7 -7.08 -9.30 -7.12
N TYR A 8 -8.23 -8.63 -7.01
CA TYR A 8 -9.57 -9.24 -7.20
C TYR A 8 -10.11 -9.12 -8.62
N HIS A 9 -9.64 -8.13 -9.37
CA HIS A 9 -10.08 -7.87 -10.75
C HIS A 9 -8.87 -7.67 -11.69
N PRO A 10 -7.95 -8.66 -11.79
CA PRO A 10 -6.69 -8.50 -12.50
C PRO A 10 -6.89 -8.17 -13.98
N ALA A 11 -7.79 -8.87 -14.69
CA ALA A 11 -8.05 -8.61 -16.12
C ALA A 11 -8.59 -7.19 -16.38
N ILE A 12 -9.47 -6.68 -15.51
CA ILE A 12 -10.01 -5.32 -15.64
C ILE A 12 -8.90 -4.29 -15.41
N LYS A 13 -8.05 -4.51 -14.39
CA LYS A 13 -6.93 -3.60 -14.11
C LYS A 13 -5.84 -3.68 -15.15
N ASP A 14 -5.63 -4.83 -15.77
CA ASP A 14 -4.68 -4.97 -16.86
C ASP A 14 -5.10 -4.09 -18.04
N ALA A 15 -6.37 -4.13 -18.42
CA ALA A 15 -6.89 -3.30 -19.51
C ALA A 15 -6.89 -1.78 -19.22
N GLN A 16 -6.95 -1.38 -17.94
CA GLN A 16 -7.14 0.01 -17.51
C GLN A 16 -5.86 0.71 -17.05
N THR A 17 -4.77 -0.01 -16.87
CA THR A 17 -3.54 0.53 -16.27
C THR A 17 -2.39 0.48 -17.26
N GLN A 18 -1.81 1.65 -17.53
CA GLN A 18 -0.54 1.77 -18.21
C GLN A 18 0.57 1.51 -17.20
N LEU A 19 1.47 0.59 -17.53
CA LEU A 19 2.62 0.27 -16.70
C LEU A 19 3.83 0.03 -17.59
N ARG A 20 4.95 0.63 -17.21
CA ARG A 20 6.26 0.42 -17.83
C ARG A 20 7.25 0.05 -16.76
N ALA A 21 8.15 -0.88 -17.09
CA ALA A 21 9.29 -1.18 -16.26
C ALA A 21 10.59 -1.12 -17.05
N ARG A 22 11.64 -0.65 -16.39
CA ARG A 22 13.02 -0.74 -16.87
C ARG A 22 13.92 -1.14 -15.71
N ILE A 23 14.97 -1.89 -16.02
CA ILE A 23 16.03 -2.23 -15.08
C ILE A 23 17.22 -1.34 -15.38
N ASP A 24 17.80 -0.75 -14.33
CA ASP A 24 18.93 0.16 -14.40
C ASP A 24 19.91 -0.19 -13.27
N GLY A 25 20.92 -0.99 -13.61
CA GLY A 25 21.83 -1.58 -12.62
C GLY A 25 21.10 -2.47 -11.62
N ASP A 26 21.12 -2.07 -10.35
CA ASP A 26 20.47 -2.74 -9.22
C ASP A 26 19.05 -2.24 -8.94
N ARG A 27 18.53 -1.33 -9.78
CA ARG A 27 17.21 -0.71 -9.59
C ARG A 27 16.21 -1.18 -10.64
N ILE A 28 15.00 -1.47 -10.17
CA ILE A 28 13.84 -1.66 -11.04
C ILE A 28 13.02 -0.37 -10.96
N HIS A 29 12.86 0.31 -12.08
CA HIS A 29 11.99 1.47 -12.20
C HIS A 29 10.65 1.00 -12.73
N ILE A 30 9.58 1.26 -11.96
CA ILE A 30 8.21 0.94 -12.34
C ILE A 30 7.43 2.25 -12.40
N GLU A 31 6.90 2.56 -13.58
CA GLU A 31 6.05 3.73 -13.81
C GLU A 31 4.64 3.23 -14.15
N HIS A 32 3.63 3.72 -13.44
CA HIS A 32 2.25 3.35 -13.69
C HIS A 32 1.27 4.49 -13.42
N ASP A 33 0.11 4.44 -14.05
CA ASP A 33 -0.99 5.39 -13.84
C ASP A 33 -2.09 4.86 -12.91
N TYR A 34 -1.86 3.72 -12.25
CA TYR A 34 -2.84 3.14 -11.33
C TYR A 34 -3.22 4.14 -10.23
N ALA A 35 -4.50 4.53 -10.22
CA ALA A 35 -5.06 5.43 -9.23
C ALA A 35 -6.10 4.71 -8.36
N LEU A 36 -6.08 5.03 -7.06
CA LEU A 36 -7.09 4.55 -6.13
C LEU A 36 -8.45 5.17 -6.48
N HIS A 37 -9.45 4.32 -6.77
CA HIS A 37 -10.80 4.75 -7.10
C HIS A 37 -11.38 5.67 -6.00
N PRO A 38 -12.15 6.73 -6.32
CA PRO A 38 -12.67 7.68 -5.34
C PRO A 38 -13.39 7.03 -4.14
N ILE A 39 -14.23 6.03 -4.39
CA ILE A 39 -14.90 5.27 -3.32
C ILE A 39 -13.89 4.56 -2.39
N ARG A 40 -12.80 4.00 -2.94
CA ARG A 40 -11.74 3.38 -2.12
C ARG A 40 -10.96 4.42 -1.32
N ARG A 41 -10.79 5.64 -1.86
CA ARG A 41 -10.22 6.78 -1.14
C ARG A 41 -11.13 7.23 0.01
N MET A 42 -12.45 7.24 -0.16
CA MET A 42 -13.39 7.49 0.94
C MET A 42 -13.24 6.43 2.05
N PHE A 43 -13.13 5.15 1.69
CA PHE A 43 -12.88 4.09 2.68
C PHE A 43 -11.50 4.18 3.33
N TRP A 44 -10.47 4.63 2.62
CA TRP A 44 -9.16 4.93 3.18
C TRP A 44 -9.29 5.97 4.29
N GLN A 45 -9.84 7.13 3.94
CA GLN A 45 -10.01 8.25 4.85
C GLN A 45 -10.82 7.86 6.08
N SER A 46 -11.95 7.17 5.89
CA SER A 46 -12.77 6.67 6.99
C SER A 46 -12.00 5.76 7.95
N LYS A 47 -11.16 4.85 7.43
CA LYS A 47 -10.32 3.97 8.25
C LYS A 47 -9.24 4.74 9.01
N VAL A 48 -8.65 5.76 8.39
CA VAL A 48 -7.67 6.62 9.04
C VAL A 48 -8.32 7.35 10.21
N GLU A 49 -9.38 8.10 9.93
CA GLU A 49 -10.06 8.98 10.90
C GLU A 49 -10.72 8.21 12.04
N ARG A 50 -11.32 7.06 11.75
CA ARG A 50 -12.20 6.35 12.70
C ARG A 50 -11.54 5.15 13.36
N VAL A 51 -10.42 4.66 12.83
CA VAL A 51 -9.75 3.46 13.35
C VAL A 51 -8.29 3.75 13.67
N LEU A 52 -7.48 4.12 12.67
CA LEU A 52 -6.04 4.26 12.86
C LEU A 52 -5.70 5.33 13.90
N LEU A 53 -6.15 6.57 13.69
CA LEU A 53 -5.81 7.69 14.57
C LEU A 53 -6.33 7.49 16.00
N PRO A 54 -7.61 7.10 16.23
CA PRO A 54 -8.09 6.86 17.59
C PRO A 54 -7.34 5.72 18.29
N THR A 55 -6.98 4.66 17.55
CA THR A 55 -6.26 3.51 18.12
C THR A 55 -4.85 3.91 18.55
N LEU A 56 -4.11 4.62 17.69
CA LEU A 56 -2.74 5.05 18.01
C LEU A 56 -2.72 6.01 19.20
N LYS A 57 -3.64 6.99 19.23
CA LYS A 57 -3.79 7.91 20.37
C LYS A 57 -4.06 7.16 21.66
N ARG A 58 -5.02 6.21 21.64
CA ARG A 58 -5.36 5.44 22.83
C ARG A 58 -4.18 4.61 23.33
N LEU A 59 -3.45 3.96 22.44
CA LEU A 59 -2.26 3.19 22.80
C LEU A 59 -1.16 4.11 23.36
N ALA A 60 -0.97 5.31 22.81
CA ALA A 60 0.00 6.27 23.30
C ALA A 60 -0.34 6.77 24.72
N GLU A 61 -1.59 7.18 24.94
CA GLU A 61 -2.11 7.61 26.26
C GLU A 61 -1.93 6.54 27.34
N GLN A 62 -2.02 5.26 26.97
CA GLN A 62 -1.85 4.12 27.87
C GLN A 62 -0.39 3.67 28.03
N GLY A 63 0.56 4.32 27.35
CA GLY A 63 1.97 3.89 27.34
C GLY A 63 2.19 2.53 26.68
N GLN A 64 1.26 2.09 25.82
CA GLN A 64 1.27 0.79 25.13
C GLN A 64 1.66 0.90 23.66
N LEU A 65 1.81 2.12 23.14
CA LEU A 65 2.27 2.31 21.77
C LEU A 65 3.74 1.94 21.66
N ARG A 66 4.04 1.03 20.73
CA ARG A 66 5.42 0.62 20.44
C ARG A 66 6.21 1.79 19.84
N ALA A 67 7.49 1.89 20.17
CA ALA A 67 8.38 2.89 19.57
C ALA A 67 8.51 2.72 18.04
N ASP A 68 8.39 1.50 17.53
CA ASP A 68 8.51 1.13 16.11
C ASP A 68 7.14 0.93 15.43
N TRP A 69 6.05 1.47 15.98
CA TRP A 69 4.69 1.18 15.52
C TRP A 69 4.49 1.43 14.02
N ARG A 70 5.13 2.47 13.46
CA ARG A 70 5.05 2.81 12.04
C ARG A 70 5.65 1.70 11.19
N THR A 71 6.88 1.33 11.49
CA THR A 71 7.58 0.23 10.80
C THR A 71 6.81 -1.08 10.93
N TYR A 72 6.29 -1.38 12.12
CA TYR A 72 5.46 -2.56 12.36
C TYR A 72 4.19 -2.56 11.50
N LEU A 73 3.46 -1.44 11.44
CA LEU A 73 2.26 -1.30 10.62
C LEU A 73 2.56 -1.46 9.13
N LYS A 74 3.64 -0.84 8.64
CA LYS A 74 4.06 -0.95 7.24
C LYS A 74 4.47 -2.37 6.86
N ALA A 75 5.20 -3.06 7.74
CA ALA A 75 5.50 -4.49 7.55
C ALA A 75 4.21 -5.33 7.44
N ALA A 76 3.21 -5.06 8.29
CA ALA A 76 1.91 -5.74 8.18
C ALA A 76 1.17 -5.43 6.86
N LEU A 77 1.24 -4.17 6.39
CA LEU A 77 0.64 -3.78 5.11
C LEU A 77 1.34 -4.43 3.90
N PHE A 78 2.67 -4.54 3.93
CA PHE A 78 3.47 -5.24 2.93
C PHE A 78 3.04 -6.69 2.77
N CYS A 79 2.82 -7.38 3.89
CA CYS A 79 2.43 -8.79 3.90
C CYS A 79 1.00 -9.02 3.38
N CYS A 80 0.09 -8.06 3.53
CA CYS A 80 -1.32 -8.24 3.20
C CYS A 80 -1.59 -8.77 1.77
N PRO A 81 -1.05 -8.18 0.69
CA PRO A 81 -1.23 -8.74 -0.66
C PRO A 81 -0.58 -10.11 -0.82
N LEU A 82 0.58 -10.34 -0.21
CA LEU A 82 1.38 -11.56 -0.35
C LEU A 82 0.81 -12.76 0.41
N LEU A 83 0.07 -12.52 1.51
CA LEU A 83 -0.53 -13.57 2.32
C LEU A 83 -1.91 -14.01 1.81
N THR A 84 -2.56 -13.22 0.95
CA THR A 84 -3.97 -13.47 0.59
C THR A 84 -4.11 -14.27 -0.71
N LYS A 85 -3.18 -14.09 -1.66
CA LYS A 85 -3.24 -14.72 -2.99
C LYS A 85 -1.85 -15.15 -3.44
N ASN A 86 -1.79 -16.23 -4.22
CA ASN A 86 -0.59 -16.58 -4.96
C ASN A 86 -0.44 -15.61 -6.13
N LEU A 87 0.38 -14.57 -5.97
CA LEU A 87 0.62 -13.56 -7.01
C LEU A 87 1.51 -14.05 -8.16
N LEU A 88 2.04 -15.28 -8.07
CA LEU A 88 2.82 -15.92 -9.12
C LEU A 88 1.99 -16.93 -9.93
N ASP A 89 0.67 -16.95 -9.70
CA ASP A 89 -0.26 -17.74 -10.48
C ASP A 89 -0.50 -17.05 -11.84
N ALA A 90 0.31 -17.44 -12.82
CA ALA A 90 0.29 -16.86 -14.17
C ALA A 90 -1.03 -17.10 -14.93
N ASP A 91 -1.85 -18.08 -14.51
CA ASP A 91 -3.18 -18.31 -15.10
C ASP A 91 -4.18 -17.25 -14.62
N THR A 92 -3.98 -16.70 -13.42
CA THR A 92 -4.85 -15.69 -12.81
C THR A 92 -4.34 -14.26 -13.02
N TYR A 93 -3.02 -14.06 -12.94
CA TYR A 93 -2.39 -12.74 -12.93
C TYR A 93 -1.53 -12.52 -14.16
N PRO A 94 -1.90 -11.58 -15.06
CA PRO A 94 -1.00 -11.12 -16.11
C PRO A 94 0.27 -10.54 -15.48
N ALA A 95 1.43 -10.75 -16.12
CA ALA A 95 2.73 -10.27 -15.62
C ALA A 95 2.75 -8.77 -15.25
N LYS A 96 1.99 -7.94 -15.99
CA LYS A 96 1.82 -6.51 -15.69
C LYS A 96 1.17 -6.27 -14.32
N ILE A 97 0.20 -7.10 -13.94
CA ILE A 97 -0.50 -7.02 -12.66
C ILE A 97 0.35 -7.60 -11.52
N GLU A 98 1.14 -8.64 -11.76
CA GLU A 98 2.12 -9.12 -10.79
C GLU A 98 3.11 -8.00 -10.42
N LEU A 99 3.61 -7.29 -11.44
CA LEU A 99 4.54 -6.17 -11.24
C LEU A 99 3.88 -4.98 -10.55
N LEU A 100 2.62 -4.67 -10.87
CA LEU A 100 1.84 -3.69 -10.11
C LEU A 100 1.67 -4.11 -8.65
N GLY A 101 1.43 -5.40 -8.40
CA GLY A 101 1.32 -5.97 -7.06
C GLY A 101 2.60 -5.81 -6.25
N LEU A 102 3.75 -6.09 -6.87
CA LEU A 102 5.06 -5.84 -6.27
C LEU A 102 5.27 -4.36 -5.95
N ALA A 103 4.98 -3.47 -6.89
CA ALA A 103 5.08 -2.03 -6.68
C ALA A 103 4.23 -1.56 -5.49
N GLN A 104 2.99 -2.05 -5.37
CA GLN A 104 2.13 -1.70 -4.24
C GLN A 104 2.58 -2.30 -2.91
N ALA A 105 3.11 -3.52 -2.91
CA ALA A 105 3.69 -4.11 -1.70
C ALA A 105 4.83 -3.22 -1.20
N VAL A 106 5.75 -2.83 -2.08
CA VAL A 106 6.87 -1.93 -1.77
C VAL A 106 6.36 -0.57 -1.28
N ASP A 107 5.40 0.06 -1.97
CA ASP A 107 4.83 1.38 -1.60
C ASP A 107 4.19 1.38 -0.20
N MET A 108 3.57 0.25 0.19
CA MET A 108 2.98 0.08 1.52
C MET A 108 4.00 -0.26 2.61
N GLY A 109 5.07 -0.99 2.25
CA GLY A 109 6.04 -1.56 3.19
C GLY A 109 7.27 -0.70 3.45
N ALA A 110 7.77 -0.02 2.42
CA ALA A 110 9.01 0.75 2.45
C ALA A 110 8.72 2.25 2.63
N GLU A 111 9.66 3.00 3.22
CA GLU A 111 9.59 4.46 3.25
C GLU A 111 9.82 5.06 1.86
N SER A 112 8.97 6.02 1.50
CA SER A 112 9.10 6.77 0.26
C SER A 112 10.41 7.56 0.23
N ALA A 113 11.12 7.47 -0.89
CA ALA A 113 12.25 8.34 -1.20
C ALA A 113 11.82 9.46 -2.16
N GLY A 114 11.87 10.71 -1.70
CA GLY A 114 11.49 11.88 -2.50
C GLY A 114 9.99 12.19 -2.43
N VAL A 115 9.17 11.52 -3.24
CA VAL A 115 7.72 11.76 -3.28
C VAL A 115 7.01 10.87 -2.27
N ARG A 116 6.32 11.46 -1.30
CA ARG A 116 5.57 10.70 -0.28
C ARG A 116 4.37 9.98 -0.91
N SER A 117 4.28 8.68 -0.66
CA SER A 117 3.10 7.88 -1.00
C SER A 117 1.88 8.30 -0.18
N LEU A 118 0.68 7.86 -0.60
CA LEU A 118 -0.54 8.10 0.17
C LEU A 118 -0.43 7.49 1.58
N VAL A 119 0.17 6.31 1.70
CA VAL A 119 0.39 5.64 2.98
C VAL A 119 1.29 6.50 3.84
N ASP A 120 2.42 6.94 3.30
CA ASP A 120 3.40 7.70 4.04
C ASP A 120 2.90 9.06 4.50
N ALA A 121 2.27 9.83 3.61
CA ALA A 121 1.67 11.11 3.98
C ALA A 121 0.62 10.95 5.09
N THR A 122 -0.18 9.88 5.05
CA THR A 122 -1.17 9.56 6.09
C THR A 122 -0.51 9.24 7.43
N LEU A 123 0.58 8.46 7.41
CA LEU A 123 1.28 8.10 8.64
C LEU A 123 2.05 9.30 9.24
N ASP A 124 2.52 10.22 8.41
CA ASP A 124 3.13 11.48 8.86
C ASP A 124 2.10 12.37 9.58
N GLU A 125 0.87 12.41 9.09
CA GLU A 125 -0.25 13.08 9.78
C GLU A 125 -0.59 12.38 11.11
N ALA A 126 -0.57 11.05 11.12
CA ALA A 126 -0.83 10.28 12.32
C ALA A 126 0.22 10.52 13.42
N GLU A 127 1.50 10.56 13.05
CA GLU A 127 2.61 10.85 13.96
C GLU A 127 2.50 12.24 14.60
N ARG A 128 2.04 13.25 13.86
CA ARG A 128 1.83 14.58 14.43
C ARG A 128 0.68 14.66 15.44
N GLY A 129 -0.23 13.68 15.40
CA GLY A 129 -1.45 13.66 16.22
C GLY A 129 -1.36 12.79 17.47
N ILE A 130 -0.25 12.09 17.70
CA ILE A 130 0.02 11.25 18.88
C ILE A 130 1.07 11.91 19.77
#